data_AF-A0A7C5D7F8-F1
#
_entry.id   AF-A0A7C5D7F8-F1
#
_cell.length_a   1.000
_cell.length_b   1.000
_cell.length_c   1.000
_cell.angle_alpha   90.00
_cell.angle_beta   90.00
_cell.angle_gamma   90.00
#
_symmetry.space_group_name_H-M   'P 1'
#
loop_
_entity.id
_entity.type
_entity.pdbx_description
1 polymer ?
#
loop_
_entity_poly.entity_id
_entity_poly.type
_entity_poly.pdbx_seq_one_letter_code
_entity_poly.pdbx_strand_id
1 'polypeptide(L)'
;MQLFKFFMGIILVELVTAVLFYLSSGNLEGTGLLQLIVPLLFIALILAFWFNSMAGHSKKDTVEKMKDSFAKEREDIRVKAEKNIAREAKATHAKANFKVGAAFAGVLGVGALFVFAQMMTAALLTLTAAGGAATGYYYRGKRLAKREAALKQLEVIDVKAIESK
;
A
#
# COMPACT_ATOMS: atom_id res chain seq x y z
N MET A 1 -43.88 8.85 -17.29
CA MET A 1 -45.34 8.59 -17.18
C MET A 1 -46.10 9.72 -16.45
N GLN A 2 -45.66 10.98 -16.55
CA GLN A 2 -46.38 12.11 -15.94
C GLN A 2 -47.33 12.81 -16.92
N LEU A 3 -46.97 12.85 -18.21
CA LEU A 3 -47.84 13.37 -19.29
C LEU A 3 -49.22 12.71 -19.30
N PHE A 4 -49.31 11.40 -19.04
CA PHE A 4 -50.58 10.68 -18.93
C PHE A 4 -51.46 11.17 -17.77
N LYS A 5 -50.84 11.55 -16.64
CA LYS A 5 -51.58 12.08 -15.48
C LYS A 5 -52.12 13.49 -15.75
N PHE A 6 -51.35 14.32 -16.47
CA PHE A 6 -51.81 15.63 -16.91
C PHE A 6 -52.96 15.52 -17.92
N PHE A 7 -52.82 14.62 -18.89
CA PHE A 7 -53.84 14.34 -19.90
C PHE A 7 -55.17 13.88 -19.28
N MET A 8 -55.14 12.95 -18.33
CA MET A 8 -56.34 12.49 -17.64
C MET A 8 -56.99 13.60 -16.80
N GLY A 9 -56.18 14.47 -16.21
CA GLY A 9 -56.66 15.66 -15.51
C GLY A 9 -57.44 16.59 -16.45
N ILE A 10 -56.85 16.95 -17.59
CA ILE A 10 -57.48 17.83 -18.60
C ILE A 10 -58.81 17.25 -19.10
N ILE A 11 -58.85 15.96 -19.44
CA ILE A 11 -60.09 15.29 -19.89
C ILE A 11 -61.19 15.39 -18.83
N LEU A 12 -60.84 15.22 -17.56
CA LEU A 12 -61.81 15.33 -16.47
C LEU A 12 -62.37 16.76 -16.34
N VAL A 13 -61.54 17.79 -16.56
CA VAL A 13 -62.00 19.20 -16.58
C VAL A 13 -62.97 19.44 -17.72
N GLU A 14 -62.63 18.96 -18.93
CA GLU A 14 -63.48 19.15 -20.11
C GLU A 14 -64.83 18.45 -19.94
N LEU A 15 -64.84 17.23 -19.38
CA LEU A 15 -66.09 16.51 -19.07
C LEU A 15 -66.94 17.25 -18.04
N VAL A 16 -66.34 17.71 -16.93
CA VAL A 16 -67.08 18.45 -15.90
C VAL A 16 -67.60 19.78 -16.44
N THR A 17 -66.82 20.47 -17.25
CA THR A 17 -67.23 21.74 -17.90
C THR A 17 -68.35 21.51 -18.90
N ALA A 18 -68.27 20.46 -19.72
CA ALA A 18 -69.32 20.09 -20.66
C ALA A 18 -70.63 19.74 -19.95
N VAL A 19 -70.56 18.98 -18.84
CA VAL A 19 -71.73 18.63 -18.02
C VAL A 19 -72.34 19.87 -17.37
N LEU A 20 -71.53 20.76 -16.79
CA LEU A 20 -72.01 22.02 -16.21
C LEU A 20 -72.68 22.91 -17.25
N PHE A 21 -72.10 23.02 -18.44
CA PHE A 21 -72.67 23.81 -19.54
C PHE A 21 -73.99 23.22 -20.04
N TYR A 22 -74.06 21.90 -20.20
CA TYR A 22 -75.30 21.20 -20.59
C TYR A 22 -76.43 21.42 -19.56
N LEU A 23 -76.10 21.29 -18.26
CA LEU A 23 -77.06 21.48 -17.16
C LEU A 23 -77.52 22.94 -17.01
N SER A 24 -76.66 23.90 -17.37
CA SER A 24 -76.92 25.34 -17.26
C SER A 24 -77.61 25.95 -18.49
N SER A 25 -77.81 25.19 -19.56
CA SER A 25 -78.32 25.69 -20.86
C SER A 25 -79.72 26.34 -20.81
N GLY A 26 -80.49 26.11 -19.74
CA GLY A 26 -81.85 26.65 -19.59
C GLY A 26 -81.98 28.04 -18.93
N ASN A 27 -80.93 28.58 -18.30
CA ASN A 27 -81.03 29.83 -17.50
C ASN A 27 -79.74 30.67 -17.58
N LEU A 28 -79.39 31.20 -18.76
CA LEU A 28 -78.17 32.00 -18.94
C LEU A 28 -78.37 33.51 -18.69
N GLU A 29 -79.58 33.96 -18.35
CA GLU A 29 -79.88 35.36 -18.05
C GLU A 29 -79.84 35.66 -16.54
N GLY A 30 -79.24 36.79 -16.15
CA GLY A 30 -79.18 37.24 -14.75
C GLY A 30 -78.28 36.38 -13.85
N THR A 31 -78.86 35.77 -12.81
CA THR A 31 -78.12 35.04 -11.75
C THR A 31 -77.54 33.69 -12.19
N GLY A 32 -77.96 33.14 -13.33
CA GLY A 32 -77.48 31.85 -13.83
C GLY A 32 -76.02 31.85 -14.28
N LEU A 33 -75.51 32.99 -14.79
CA LEU A 33 -74.08 33.17 -15.05
C LEU A 33 -73.25 33.05 -13.77
N LEU A 34 -73.74 33.62 -12.67
CA LEU A 34 -73.10 33.54 -11.36
C LEU A 34 -73.09 32.10 -10.82
N GLN A 35 -74.16 31.34 -11.05
CA GLN A 35 -74.25 29.93 -10.68
C GLN A 35 -73.30 29.03 -11.49
N LEU A 36 -72.89 29.43 -12.69
CA LEU A 36 -71.91 28.71 -13.50
C LEU A 36 -70.46 29.09 -13.15
N ILE A 37 -70.18 30.39 -12.96
CA ILE A 37 -68.82 30.91 -12.72
C ILE A 37 -68.26 30.43 -11.39
N VAL A 38 -69.07 30.42 -10.33
CA VAL A 38 -68.63 30.02 -8.98
C VAL A 38 -68.06 28.58 -8.95
N PRO A 39 -68.79 27.54 -9.39
CA PRO A 39 -68.25 26.17 -9.38
C PRO A 39 -67.06 26.01 -10.33
N LEU A 40 -67.05 26.70 -11.47
CA LEU A 40 -65.91 26.69 -12.41
C LEU A 40 -64.64 27.25 -11.76
N LEU A 41 -64.75 28.33 -10.99
CA LEU A 41 -63.62 28.90 -10.25
C LEU A 41 -63.10 27.93 -9.19
N PHE A 42 -63.97 27.27 -8.44
CA PHE A 42 -63.57 26.28 -7.44
C PHE A 42 -62.85 25.08 -8.10
N ILE A 43 -63.38 24.57 -9.21
CA ILE A 43 -62.77 23.48 -9.97
C ILE A 43 -61.39 23.91 -10.51
N ALA A 44 -61.29 25.12 -11.09
CA ALA A 44 -60.03 25.66 -11.58
C ALA A 44 -58.97 25.79 -10.48
N LEU A 45 -59.35 26.20 -9.26
CA LEU A 45 -58.44 26.30 -8.12
C LEU A 45 -57.94 24.92 -7.65
N ILE A 46 -58.84 23.95 -7.54
CA ILE A 46 -58.49 22.57 -7.17
C ILE A 46 -57.52 21.98 -8.21
N LEU A 47 -57.77 22.23 -9.49
CA LEU A 47 -56.92 21.77 -10.59
C LEU A 47 -55.56 22.48 -10.61
N ALA A 48 -55.53 23.80 -10.39
CA ALA A 48 -54.29 24.55 -10.30
C ALA A 48 -53.40 23.99 -9.17
N PHE A 49 -54.00 23.66 -8.02
CA PHE A 49 -53.30 23.03 -6.92
C PHE A 49 -52.84 21.59 -7.26
N TRP A 50 -53.71 20.79 -7.91
CA TRP A 50 -53.42 19.43 -8.34
C TRP A 50 -52.26 19.35 -9.35
N PHE A 51 -52.27 20.24 -10.34
CA PHE A 51 -51.20 20.33 -11.35
C PHE A 51 -49.89 20.84 -10.75
N ASN A 52 -49.95 21.82 -9.85
CA ASN A 52 -48.76 22.33 -9.14
C ASN A 52 -48.10 21.25 -8.26
N SER A 53 -48.92 20.44 -7.56
CA SER A 53 -48.44 19.32 -6.74
C SER A 53 -47.73 18.23 -7.57
N MET A 54 -48.27 17.91 -8.76
CA MET A 54 -47.63 16.95 -9.67
C MET A 54 -46.31 17.47 -10.25
N ALA A 55 -46.22 18.76 -10.58
CA ALA A 55 -45.02 19.35 -11.14
C ALA A 55 -43.81 19.34 -10.16
N GLY A 56 -44.08 19.43 -8.85
CA GLY A 56 -43.04 19.49 -7.81
C GLY A 56 -42.22 18.20 -7.62
N HIS A 57 -42.73 17.04 -8.02
CA HIS A 57 -42.08 15.75 -7.70
C HIS A 57 -41.05 15.29 -8.74
N SER A 58 -41.08 15.80 -9.97
CA SER A 58 -40.13 15.36 -11.03
C SER A 58 -38.71 15.88 -10.86
N LYS A 59 -38.50 17.00 -10.19
CA LYS A 59 -37.17 17.62 -10.08
C LYS A 59 -36.34 17.05 -8.94
N LYS A 60 -36.98 16.50 -7.90
CA LYS A 60 -36.27 15.98 -6.72
C LYS A 60 -35.53 14.69 -7.03
N ASP A 61 -36.18 13.75 -7.72
CA ASP A 61 -35.59 12.43 -8.01
C ASP A 61 -34.34 12.51 -8.89
N THR A 62 -34.30 13.45 -9.85
CA THR A 62 -33.14 13.64 -10.73
C THR A 62 -31.98 14.30 -9.98
N VAL A 63 -32.28 15.28 -9.12
CA VAL A 63 -31.25 15.94 -8.30
C VAL A 63 -30.69 14.98 -7.26
N GLU A 64 -31.53 14.13 -6.68
CA GLU A 64 -31.11 13.13 -5.70
C GLU A 64 -30.24 12.05 -6.33
N LYS A 65 -30.61 11.53 -7.50
CA LYS A 65 -29.77 10.59 -8.27
C LYS A 65 -28.42 11.20 -8.66
N MET A 66 -28.40 12.46 -9.08
CA MET A 66 -27.17 13.19 -9.39
C MET A 66 -26.29 13.36 -8.15
N LYS A 67 -26.89 13.70 -6.99
CA LYS A 67 -26.15 13.81 -5.73
C LYS A 67 -25.54 12.48 -5.30
N ASP A 68 -26.29 11.40 -5.42
CA ASP A 68 -25.81 10.06 -5.09
C ASP A 68 -24.66 9.62 -6.03
N SER A 69 -24.77 9.90 -7.33
CA SER A 69 -23.68 9.61 -8.27
C SER A 69 -22.42 10.42 -7.97
N PHE A 70 -22.55 11.71 -7.61
CA PHE A 70 -21.41 12.54 -7.23
C PHE A 70 -20.77 12.09 -5.91
N ALA A 71 -21.58 11.65 -4.94
CA ALA A 71 -21.06 11.10 -3.70
C ALA A 71 -20.23 9.83 -3.95
N LYS A 72 -20.75 8.94 -4.81
CA LYS A 72 -20.06 7.71 -5.20
C LYS A 72 -18.77 7.97 -5.98
N GLU A 73 -18.78 8.93 -6.89
CA GLU A 73 -17.59 9.31 -7.66
C GLU A 73 -16.51 9.94 -6.78
N ARG A 74 -16.89 10.81 -5.83
CA ARG A 74 -15.94 11.37 -4.85
C ARG A 74 -15.27 10.29 -4.02
N GLU A 75 -16.04 9.29 -3.58
CA GLU A 75 -15.48 8.21 -2.77
C GLU A 75 -14.54 7.33 -3.59
N ASP A 76 -14.89 7.01 -4.84
CA ASP A 76 -13.99 6.25 -5.73
C ASP A 76 -12.67 6.99 -6.01
N ILE A 77 -12.73 8.31 -6.24
CA ILE A 77 -11.54 9.16 -6.39
C ILE A 77 -10.69 9.13 -5.12
N ARG A 78 -11.31 9.26 -3.93
CA ARG A 78 -10.59 9.25 -2.65
C ARG A 78 -9.90 7.91 -2.42
N VAL A 79 -10.61 6.80 -2.60
CA VAL A 79 -10.05 5.45 -2.41
C VAL A 79 -8.91 5.18 -3.39
N LYS A 80 -9.04 5.63 -4.65
CA LYS A 80 -7.95 5.51 -5.64
C LYS A 80 -6.73 6.35 -5.25
N ALA A 81 -6.93 7.59 -4.77
CA ALA A 81 -5.85 8.44 -4.30
C ALA A 81 -5.12 7.82 -3.10
N GLU A 82 -5.86 7.32 -2.11
CA GLU A 82 -5.28 6.66 -0.93
C GLU A 82 -4.49 5.39 -1.31
N LYS A 83 -5.02 4.57 -2.23
CA LYS A 83 -4.30 3.40 -2.75
C LYS A 83 -3.01 3.76 -3.48
N ASN A 84 -3.02 4.83 -4.28
CA ASN A 84 -1.83 5.29 -5.01
C ASN A 84 -0.77 5.83 -4.05
N ILE A 85 -1.16 6.65 -3.07
CA ILE A 85 -0.26 7.15 -2.03
C ILE A 85 0.36 5.99 -1.25
N ALA A 86 -0.44 5.01 -0.83
CA ALA A 86 0.06 3.85 -0.11
C ALA A 86 1.03 3.00 -0.96
N ARG A 87 0.75 2.87 -2.27
CA ARG A 87 1.61 2.13 -3.21
C ARG A 87 2.94 2.86 -3.44
N GLU A 88 2.90 4.17 -3.65
CA GLU A 88 4.10 5.00 -3.83
C GLU A 88 4.95 5.06 -2.57
N ALA A 89 4.31 5.17 -1.39
CA ALA A 89 4.99 5.08 -0.10
C ALA A 89 5.68 3.72 0.05
N LYS A 90 4.98 2.60 -0.22
CA LYS A 90 5.59 1.26 -0.17
C LYS A 90 6.78 1.12 -1.13
N ALA A 91 6.65 1.60 -2.37
CA ALA A 91 7.73 1.54 -3.35
C ALA A 91 8.95 2.39 -2.91
N THR A 92 8.70 3.55 -2.33
CA THR A 92 9.73 4.46 -1.82
C THR A 92 10.45 3.87 -0.60
N HIS A 93 9.69 3.34 0.36
CA HIS A 93 10.24 2.65 1.53
C HIS A 93 11.04 1.41 1.14
N ALA A 94 10.56 0.63 0.15
CA ALA A 94 11.30 -0.53 -0.34
C ALA A 94 12.66 -0.14 -0.96
N LYS A 95 12.71 0.92 -1.78
CA LYS A 95 13.97 1.44 -2.35
C LYS A 95 14.94 1.94 -1.27
N ALA A 96 14.43 2.64 -0.26
CA ALA A 96 15.24 3.12 0.86
C ALA A 96 15.81 1.96 1.70
N ASN A 97 14.97 1.00 2.06
CA ASN A 97 15.37 -0.19 2.83
C ASN A 97 16.38 -1.04 2.07
N PHE A 98 16.24 -1.17 0.75
CA PHE A 98 17.21 -1.87 -0.09
C PHE A 98 18.58 -1.19 -0.09
N LYS A 99 18.62 0.16 -0.18
CA LYS A 99 19.89 0.91 -0.13
C LYS A 99 20.60 0.73 1.22
N VAL A 100 19.86 0.78 2.33
CA VAL A 100 20.42 0.57 3.67
C VAL A 100 20.90 -0.88 3.83
N GLY A 101 20.11 -1.87 3.40
CA GLY A 101 20.48 -3.27 3.45
C GLY A 101 21.74 -3.58 2.62
N ALA A 102 21.84 -3.01 1.41
CA ALA A 102 23.02 -3.15 0.57
C ALA A 102 24.27 -2.54 1.20
N ALA A 103 24.16 -1.36 1.82
CA ALA A 103 25.27 -0.74 2.53
C ALA A 103 25.74 -1.61 3.72
N PHE A 104 24.79 -2.15 4.50
CA PHE A 104 25.10 -3.00 5.64
C PHE A 104 25.75 -4.32 5.22
N ALA A 105 25.22 -4.97 4.17
CA ALA A 105 25.82 -6.17 3.58
C ALA A 105 27.23 -5.90 3.05
N GLY A 106 27.46 -4.73 2.44
CA GLY A 106 28.79 -4.30 1.99
C GLY A 106 29.80 -4.21 3.14
N VAL A 107 29.43 -3.54 4.24
CA VAL A 107 30.29 -3.42 5.43
C VAL A 107 30.58 -4.79 6.05
N LEU A 108 29.57 -5.65 6.19
CA LEU A 108 29.75 -7.01 6.70
C LEU A 108 30.67 -7.84 5.79
N GLY A 109 30.55 -7.71 4.47
CA GLY A 109 31.43 -8.36 3.50
C GLY A 109 32.89 -7.93 3.66
N VAL A 110 33.15 -6.63 3.81
CA VAL A 110 34.50 -6.10 4.08
C VAL A 110 35.04 -6.64 5.41
N GLY A 111 34.22 -6.65 6.46
CA GLY A 111 34.59 -7.22 7.77
C GLY A 111 34.97 -8.70 7.68
N ALA A 112 34.19 -9.50 6.95
CA ALA A 112 34.49 -10.92 6.74
C ALA A 112 35.82 -11.14 6.00
N LEU A 113 36.11 -10.34 4.98
CA LEU A 113 37.40 -10.37 4.28
C LEU A 113 38.56 -10.01 5.21
N PHE A 114 38.35 -9.05 6.12
CA PHE A 114 39.37 -8.65 7.09
C PHE A 114 39.68 -9.77 8.09
N VAL A 115 38.64 -10.42 8.63
CA VAL A 115 38.81 -11.60 9.50
C VAL A 115 39.53 -12.72 8.77
N PHE A 116 39.18 -12.99 7.51
CA PHE A 116 39.86 -13.99 6.69
C PHE A 116 41.37 -13.69 6.55
N ALA A 117 41.71 -12.42 6.23
CA ALA A 117 43.10 -11.99 6.13
C ALA A 117 43.86 -12.18 7.46
N GLN A 118 43.25 -11.81 8.59
CA GLN A 118 43.84 -12.00 9.92
C GLN A 118 44.07 -13.48 10.26
N MET A 119 43.12 -14.36 9.90
CA MET A 119 43.27 -15.80 10.10
C MET A 119 44.39 -16.39 9.23
N MET A 120 44.56 -15.90 8.00
CA MET A 120 45.70 -16.25 7.15
C MET A 120 47.03 -15.81 7.77
N THR A 121 47.11 -14.59 8.29
CA THR A 121 48.30 -14.11 9.00
C THR A 121 48.61 -14.94 10.24
N ALA A 122 47.59 -15.24 11.05
CA ALA A 122 47.73 -16.07 12.24
C ALA A 122 48.20 -17.49 11.88
N ALA A 123 47.64 -18.10 10.83
CA ALA A 123 48.05 -19.42 10.36
C ALA A 123 49.53 -19.44 9.93
N LEU A 124 49.96 -18.46 9.14
CA LEU A 124 51.35 -18.34 8.70
C LEU A 124 52.31 -18.13 9.87
N LEU A 125 51.97 -17.24 10.81
CA LEU A 125 52.75 -17.03 12.03
C LEU A 125 52.88 -18.33 12.83
N THR A 126 51.78 -19.05 13.00
CA THR A 126 51.75 -20.29 13.77
C THR A 126 52.60 -21.37 13.11
N LEU A 127 52.47 -21.57 11.80
CA LEU A 127 53.28 -22.52 11.02
C LEU A 127 54.77 -22.17 11.06
N THR A 128 55.11 -20.89 10.91
CA THR A 128 56.50 -20.43 10.91
C THR A 128 57.12 -20.57 12.31
N ALA A 129 56.38 -20.21 13.36
CA ALA A 129 56.82 -20.36 14.73
C ALA A 129 57.00 -21.84 15.11
N ALA A 130 56.01 -22.68 14.80
CA ALA A 130 56.06 -24.12 15.07
C ALA A 130 57.19 -24.79 14.27
N GLY A 131 57.28 -24.50 12.97
CA GLY A 131 58.34 -25.00 12.09
C GLY A 131 59.73 -24.54 12.53
N GLY A 132 59.89 -23.26 12.88
CA GLY A 132 61.14 -22.71 13.40
C GLY A 132 61.58 -23.37 14.70
N ALA A 133 60.64 -23.55 15.64
CA ALA A 133 60.90 -24.25 16.90
C ALA A 133 61.33 -25.71 16.65
N ALA A 134 60.57 -26.47 15.86
CA ALA A 134 60.88 -27.87 15.56
C ALA A 134 62.25 -28.03 14.90
N THR A 135 62.54 -27.19 13.90
CA THR A 135 63.83 -27.23 13.16
C THR A 135 65.00 -26.82 14.06
N GLY A 136 64.80 -25.84 14.95
CA GLY A 136 65.80 -25.41 15.93
C GLY A 136 66.17 -26.51 16.93
N TYR A 137 65.17 -27.21 17.48
CA TYR A 137 65.42 -28.36 18.37
C TYR A 137 66.12 -29.50 17.65
N TYR A 138 65.74 -29.80 16.40
CA TYR A 138 66.42 -30.81 15.57
C TYR A 138 67.90 -30.49 15.36
N TYR A 139 68.23 -29.23 15.01
CA TYR A 139 69.62 -28.81 14.82
C TYR A 139 70.43 -28.81 16.13
N ARG A 140 69.81 -28.39 17.25
CA ARG A 140 70.42 -28.43 18.58
C ARG A 140 70.72 -29.87 19.02
N GLY A 141 69.80 -30.81 18.77
CA GLY A 141 70.01 -32.23 19.01
C GLY A 141 71.22 -32.79 18.27
N LYS A 142 71.37 -32.49 16.97
CA LYS A 142 72.56 -32.90 16.19
C LYS A 142 73.87 -32.31 16.73
N ARG A 143 73.86 -31.05 17.16
CA ARG A 143 75.05 -30.40 17.75
C ARG A 143 75.44 -31.03 19.09
N LEU A 144 74.46 -31.35 19.94
CA LEU A 144 74.70 -32.00 21.23
C LEU A 144 75.22 -33.43 21.03
N ALA A 145 74.62 -34.22 20.14
CA ALA A 145 75.10 -35.56 19.80
C ALA A 145 76.54 -35.55 19.24
N LYS A 146 76.88 -34.59 18.38
CA LYS A 146 78.26 -34.41 17.90
C LYS A 146 79.23 -34.02 19.02
N ARG A 147 78.83 -33.13 19.93
CA ARG A 147 79.64 -32.74 21.09
C ARG A 147 79.85 -33.91 22.05
N GLU A 148 78.82 -34.69 22.30
CA GLU A 148 78.88 -35.88 23.15
C GLU A 148 79.79 -36.96 22.54
N ALA A 149 79.70 -37.19 21.22
CA ALA A 149 80.62 -38.09 20.51
C ALA A 149 82.08 -37.60 20.56
N ALA A 150 82.31 -36.28 20.46
CA ALA A 150 83.65 -35.71 20.60
C ALA A 150 84.19 -35.83 22.04
N LEU A 151 83.34 -35.64 23.04
CA LEU A 151 83.71 -35.84 24.45
C LEU A 151 84.05 -37.30 24.75
N LYS A 152 83.27 -38.26 24.25
CA LYS A 152 83.58 -39.69 24.38
C LYS A 152 84.90 -40.07 23.70
N GLN A 153 85.24 -39.47 22.55
CA GLN A 153 86.55 -39.69 21.93
C GLN A 153 87.70 -39.16 22.78
N LEU A 154 87.54 -37.99 23.42
CA LEU A 154 88.55 -37.44 24.32
C LEU A 154 88.74 -38.33 25.56
N GLU A 155 87.65 -38.83 26.15
CA GLU A 155 87.70 -39.75 27.29
C GLU A 155 88.39 -41.07 26.93
N VAL A 156 88.14 -41.62 25.73
CA VAL A 156 88.81 -42.84 25.24
C VAL A 156 90.31 -42.61 25.00
N ILE A 157 90.72 -41.44 24.51
CA ILE A 157 92.13 -41.10 24.30
C ILE A 157 92.85 -40.94 25.64
N ASP A 158 92.20 -40.34 26.64
CA ASP A 158 92.78 -40.13 27.98
C ASP A 158 92.97 -41.46 28.73
N VAL A 159 91.97 -42.36 28.70
CA VAL A 159 92.10 -43.71 29.27
C VAL A 159 93.25 -44.49 28.63
N LYS A 160 93.41 -44.38 27.30
CA LYS A 160 94.49 -45.03 26.57
C LYS A 160 95.88 -44.43 26.87
N ALA A 161 95.94 -43.16 27.25
CA ALA A 161 97.17 -42.50 27.70
C ALA A 161 97.57 -42.89 29.13
N ILE A 162 96.60 -43.25 29.98
CA ILE A 162 96.84 -43.72 31.35
C ILE A 162 97.32 -45.19 31.38
N GLU A 163 96.83 -46.05 30.49
CA GLU A 163 97.30 -47.44 30.36
C GLU A 163 98.70 -47.59 29.71
N SER A 164 99.25 -46.51 29.13
CA SER A 164 100.55 -46.51 28.44
C SER A 164 101.74 -46.10 29.32
N LYS A 165 101.56 -46.00 30.64
CA LYS A 165 102.62 -45.68 31.62
C LYS A 165 102.89 -46.87 32.52
#